data_AF-A0A354F314-F1
#
_entry.id   AF-A0A354F314-F1
#
_cell.length_a   1.000
_cell.length_b   1.000
_cell.length_c   1.000
_cell.angle_alpha   90.00
_cell.angle_beta   90.00
_cell.angle_gamma   90.00
#
_symmetry.space_group_name_H-M   'P 1'
#
loop_
_entity.id
_entity.type
_entity.pdbx_description
1 polymer ?
#
loop_
_entity_poly.entity_id
_entity_poly.type
_entity_poly.pdbx_seq_one_letter_code
_entity_poly.pdbx_strand_id
1 'polypeptide(L)'
;MYETKICIYCGKDINTALMICPFCGGHIKDQAGEILPFCPRCKKPLATHTQNNEKYELCPDCGGLWLDRGEFHRTTRESDVYKDESLDDEYIRKPAQDTVTYVPCARCGKIMNRKNFAKISGVIIDECGNHGVWLDAGELDKIRHFIADGGLERVQDREIEKNRVEIERLAIKVDQTAFIQRLLNFWNFKRWLFGG
;
A
#
# COMPACT_ATOMS: atom_id res chain seq x y z
N MET A 1 -18.31 -26.28 -1.92
CA MET A 1 -18.11 -25.69 -0.58
C MET A 1 -16.75 -25.04 -0.58
N TYR A 2 -16.67 -23.76 -0.23
CA TYR A 2 -15.38 -23.11 -0.02
C TYR A 2 -14.91 -23.45 1.39
N GLU A 3 -13.70 -23.97 1.52
CA GLU A 3 -13.08 -24.23 2.81
C GLU A 3 -12.70 -22.89 3.46
N THR A 4 -13.04 -22.75 4.74
CA THR A 4 -12.79 -21.53 5.52
C THR A 4 -11.84 -21.83 6.67
N LYS A 5 -11.03 -20.85 7.05
CA LYS A 5 -10.19 -20.91 8.25
C LYS A 5 -10.17 -19.57 8.95
N ILE A 6 -9.76 -19.54 10.20
CA ILE A 6 -9.56 -18.31 10.97
C ILE A 6 -8.23 -17.67 10.55
N CYS A 7 -8.26 -16.38 10.22
CA CYS A 7 -7.06 -15.60 9.93
C CYS A 7 -6.20 -15.42 11.18
N ILE A 8 -4.93 -15.82 11.13
CA ILE A 8 -3.99 -15.73 12.28
C ILE A 8 -3.69 -14.28 12.72
N TYR A 9 -3.95 -13.29 11.86
CA TYR A 9 -3.65 -11.88 12.15
C TYR A 9 -4.84 -11.10 12.73
N CYS A 10 -6.08 -11.44 12.34
CA CYS A 10 -7.28 -10.68 12.73
C CYS A 10 -8.43 -11.50 13.31
N GLY A 11 -8.30 -12.83 13.36
CA GLY A 11 -9.30 -13.72 13.94
C GLY A 11 -10.60 -13.88 13.15
N LYS A 12 -10.70 -13.30 11.94
CA LYS A 12 -11.90 -13.42 11.08
C LYS A 12 -11.84 -14.67 10.21
N ASP A 13 -13.00 -15.23 9.90
CA ASP A 13 -13.15 -16.33 8.95
C ASP A 13 -12.81 -15.88 7.53
N ILE A 14 -11.93 -16.63 6.87
CA ILE A 14 -11.44 -16.35 5.53
C ILE A 14 -11.47 -17.60 4.66
N ASN A 15 -11.72 -17.39 3.37
CA ASN A 15 -11.64 -18.45 2.36
C ASN A 15 -10.18 -18.87 2.15
N THR A 16 -9.88 -20.16 2.24
CA THR A 16 -8.51 -20.72 2.08
C THR A 16 -7.96 -20.57 0.66
N ALA A 17 -8.82 -20.30 -0.33
CA ALA A 17 -8.41 -20.00 -1.70
C ALA A 17 -7.73 -18.61 -1.84
N LEU A 18 -7.93 -17.71 -0.87
CA LEU A 18 -7.28 -16.41 -0.87
C LEU A 18 -5.83 -16.53 -0.38
N MET A 19 -4.92 -15.81 -1.04
CA MET A 19 -3.53 -15.69 -0.59
C MET A 19 -3.36 -14.60 0.48
N ILE A 20 -4.24 -13.59 0.47
CA ILE A 20 -4.21 -12.42 1.35
C ILE A 20 -5.59 -12.31 2.02
N CYS A 21 -5.60 -12.07 3.33
CA CYS A 21 -6.82 -11.85 4.09
C CYS A 21 -7.48 -10.54 3.64
N PRO A 22 -8.75 -10.56 3.21
CA PRO A 22 -9.43 -9.36 2.71
C PRO A 22 -9.74 -8.34 3.81
N PHE A 23 -9.63 -8.74 5.09
CA PHE A 23 -9.98 -7.88 6.23
C PHE A 23 -8.78 -7.20 6.88
N CYS A 24 -7.58 -7.78 6.76
CA CYS A 24 -6.39 -7.25 7.42
C CYS A 24 -5.13 -7.28 6.56
N GLY A 25 -5.20 -7.75 5.31
CA GLY A 25 -4.02 -7.82 4.43
C GLY A 25 -2.98 -8.88 4.82
N GLY A 26 -3.17 -9.61 5.93
CA GLY A 26 -2.27 -10.66 6.38
C GLY A 26 -2.24 -11.86 5.41
N HIS A 27 -1.06 -12.44 5.20
CA HIS A 27 -0.86 -13.44 4.17
C HIS A 27 -1.20 -14.86 4.70
N ILE A 28 -2.04 -15.57 3.95
CA ILE A 28 -2.78 -16.74 4.44
C ILE A 28 -1.92 -18.01 4.41
N LYS A 29 -0.92 -18.04 3.53
CA LYS A 29 0.00 -19.17 3.31
C LYS A 29 1.43 -18.74 3.60
N ASP A 30 1.69 -18.29 4.81
CA ASP A 30 3.07 -18.04 5.23
C ASP A 30 3.77 -19.38 5.46
N GLN A 31 4.28 -19.95 4.37
CA GLN A 31 5.44 -20.83 4.42
C GLN A 31 6.69 -19.94 4.50
N ALA A 32 6.87 -19.29 5.65
CA ALA A 32 8.19 -18.83 6.04
C ALA A 32 8.73 -19.88 7.01
N GLY A 33 9.61 -20.77 6.51
CA GLY A 33 10.59 -21.37 7.41
C GLY A 33 11.25 -20.24 8.20
N GLU A 34 11.47 -20.46 9.50
CA GLU A 34 11.93 -19.49 10.49
C GLU A 34 13.32 -18.91 10.14
N ILE A 35 13.39 -18.07 9.11
CA ILE A 35 14.57 -17.25 8.85
C ILE A 35 14.43 -16.05 9.79
N LEU A 36 15.25 -16.06 10.84
CA LEU A 36 15.40 -14.92 11.73
C LEU A 36 15.72 -13.69 10.89
N PRO A 37 14.92 -12.61 11.01
CA PRO A 37 15.08 -11.47 10.13
C PRO A 37 16.29 -10.64 10.47
N PHE A 38 16.92 -10.12 9.41
CA PHE A 38 18.05 -9.21 9.51
C PHE A 38 17.67 -7.82 9.04
N CYS A 39 18.23 -6.81 9.71
CA CYS A 39 18.16 -5.42 9.27
C CYS A 39 18.85 -5.28 7.90
N PRO A 40 18.16 -4.80 6.86
CA PRO A 40 18.76 -4.65 5.54
C PRO A 40 19.80 -3.52 5.47
N ARG A 41 19.79 -2.59 6.42
CA ARG A 41 20.76 -1.49 6.52
C ARG A 41 22.02 -1.92 7.28
N CYS A 42 21.85 -2.46 8.50
CA CYS A 42 22.95 -2.82 9.40
C CYS A 42 23.45 -4.25 9.23
N LYS A 43 22.68 -5.13 8.55
CA LYS A 43 22.96 -6.57 8.40
C LYS A 43 23.09 -7.33 9.72
N LYS A 44 22.37 -6.87 10.76
CA LYS A 44 22.30 -7.52 12.08
C LYS A 44 20.92 -8.13 12.32
N PRO A 45 20.80 -9.16 13.18
CA PRO A 45 19.50 -9.72 13.57
C PRO A 45 18.59 -8.63 14.17
N LEU A 46 17.31 -8.69 13.86
CA LEU A 46 16.31 -7.84 14.52
C LEU A 46 16.00 -8.39 15.91
N ALA A 47 15.69 -7.49 16.84
CA ALA A 47 15.23 -7.80 18.18
C ALA A 47 13.71 -7.65 18.25
N THR A 48 13.03 -8.60 18.89
CA THR A 48 11.59 -8.49 19.15
C THR A 48 11.37 -7.62 20.38
N HIS A 49 10.63 -6.53 20.21
CA HIS A 49 10.15 -5.66 21.27
C HIS A 49 8.63 -5.79 21.40
N THR A 50 8.13 -5.78 22.63
CA THR A 50 6.68 -5.81 22.88
C THR A 50 6.26 -4.46 23.46
N GLN A 51 5.32 -3.79 22.79
CA GLN A 51 4.71 -2.55 23.25
C GLN A 51 3.19 -2.66 23.08
N ASN A 52 2.41 -2.29 24.11
CA ASN A 52 0.94 -2.34 24.08
C ASN A 52 0.37 -3.72 23.65
N ASN A 53 1.03 -4.79 24.08
CA ASN A 53 0.67 -6.18 23.74
C ASN A 53 0.87 -6.55 22.25
N GLU A 54 1.53 -5.69 21.48
CA GLU A 54 1.94 -5.91 20.09
C GLU A 54 3.46 -6.16 20.02
N LYS A 55 3.86 -7.03 19.10
CA LYS A 55 5.27 -7.39 18.88
C LYS A 55 5.79 -6.63 17.66
N TYR A 56 6.99 -6.11 17.79
CA TYR A 56 7.68 -5.31 16.78
C TYR A 56 9.09 -5.86 16.61
N GLU A 57 9.59 -5.96 15.38
CA GLU A 57 10.95 -6.39 15.11
C GLU A 57 11.83 -5.20 14.74
N LEU A 58 12.66 -4.76 15.68
CA LEU A 58 13.46 -3.54 15.58
C LEU A 58 14.94 -3.87 15.41
N CYS A 59 15.64 -3.05 14.62
CA CYS A 59 17.09 -3.07 14.58
C CYS A 59 17.63 -2.31 15.81
N PRO A 60 18.45 -2.94 16.67
CA PRO A 60 18.99 -2.28 17.86
C PRO A 60 19.98 -1.16 17.55
N ASP A 61 20.54 -1.11 16.33
CA ASP A 61 21.50 -0.08 15.94
C ASP A 61 20.85 1.15 15.32
N CYS A 62 20.02 0.94 14.29
CA CYS A 62 19.47 2.03 13.49
C CYS A 62 18.01 2.36 13.81
N GLY A 63 17.35 1.56 14.65
CA GLY A 63 15.93 1.74 14.99
C GLY A 63 14.94 1.44 13.86
N GLY A 64 15.42 0.88 12.74
CA GLY A 64 14.55 0.44 11.65
C GLY A 64 13.65 -0.72 12.07
N LEU A 65 12.45 -0.77 11.51
CA LEU A 65 11.36 -1.62 11.92
C LEU A 65 10.92 -2.53 10.77
N TRP A 66 10.78 -3.83 11.05
CA TRP A 66 10.09 -4.76 10.19
C TRP A 66 8.69 -5.04 10.70
N LEU A 67 7.72 -5.02 9.79
CA LEU A 67 6.33 -5.39 10.03
C LEU A 67 5.90 -6.39 8.97
N ASP A 68 5.27 -7.49 9.35
CA ASP A 68 4.54 -8.29 8.37
C ASP A 68 3.34 -7.52 7.81
N ARG A 69 2.71 -8.05 6.76
CA ARG A 69 1.56 -7.37 6.12
C ARG A 69 0.39 -7.10 7.07
N GLY A 70 0.09 -8.04 7.97
CA GLY A 70 -1.01 -7.92 8.92
C GLY A 70 -0.70 -6.92 10.02
N GLU A 71 0.53 -6.93 10.54
CA GLU A 71 1.06 -5.96 11.49
C GLU A 71 1.07 -4.54 10.92
N PHE A 72 1.59 -4.36 9.70
CA PHE A 72 1.57 -3.08 9.02
C PHE A 72 0.15 -2.55 8.86
N HIS A 73 -0.77 -3.36 8.33
CA HIS A 73 -2.16 -2.95 8.17
C HIS A 73 -2.82 -2.54 9.49
N ARG A 74 -2.59 -3.29 10.59
CA ARG A 74 -3.17 -2.99 11.90
C ARG A 74 -2.61 -1.68 12.46
N THR A 75 -1.30 -1.51 12.44
CA THR A 75 -0.60 -0.36 13.02
C THR A 75 -0.86 0.94 12.26
N THR A 76 -1.24 0.85 10.98
CA THR A 76 -1.62 2.01 10.14
C THR A 76 -3.12 2.11 9.87
N ARG A 77 -3.96 1.36 10.60
CA ARG A 77 -5.42 1.44 10.42
C ARG A 77 -5.96 2.71 11.10
N GLU A 78 -6.74 3.51 10.38
CA GLU A 78 -7.36 4.75 10.88
C GLU A 78 -7.98 4.60 12.27
N SER A 79 -8.82 3.59 12.47
CA SER A 79 -9.49 3.33 13.75
C SER A 79 -8.55 3.05 14.92
N ASP A 80 -7.32 2.60 14.65
CA ASP A 80 -6.31 2.31 15.67
C ASP A 80 -5.38 3.51 15.88
N VAL A 81 -5.22 4.37 14.88
CA VAL A 81 -4.51 5.65 14.98
C VAL A 81 -5.38 6.67 15.73
N TYR A 82 -6.66 6.80 15.39
CA TYR A 82 -7.58 7.77 16.03
C TYR A 82 -7.89 7.47 17.51
N LYS A 83 -7.55 6.28 18.01
CA LYS A 83 -7.67 5.95 19.44
C LYS A 83 -6.45 6.38 20.26
N ASP A 84 -5.38 6.80 19.59
CA ASP A 84 -4.14 7.16 20.21
C ASP A 84 -4.16 8.65 20.55
N GLU A 85 -4.56 8.97 21.79
CA GLU A 85 -4.64 10.35 22.30
C GLU A 85 -3.27 11.04 22.42
N SER A 86 -2.15 10.34 22.13
CA SER A 86 -0.81 10.93 22.16
C SER A 86 -0.41 11.62 20.85
N LEU A 87 -1.24 11.50 19.81
CA LEU A 87 -1.00 12.05 18.47
C LEU A 87 -1.69 13.41 18.30
N ASP A 88 -1.26 14.43 19.06
CA ASP A 88 -1.83 15.79 19.01
C ASP A 88 -1.03 16.77 18.12
N ASP A 89 0.12 16.34 17.59
CA ASP A 89 1.03 17.21 16.82
C ASP A 89 0.69 17.25 15.32
N GLU A 90 0.71 18.45 14.74
CA GLU A 90 0.52 18.68 13.30
C GLU A 90 1.65 18.00 12.48
N TYR A 91 1.27 17.16 11.52
CA TYR A 91 2.17 16.50 10.60
C TYR A 91 2.73 17.47 9.56
N ILE A 92 3.94 17.96 9.81
CA ILE A 92 4.68 18.75 8.82
C ILE A 92 5.42 17.81 7.87
N ARG A 93 4.95 17.73 6.62
CA ARG A 93 5.65 17.00 5.55
C ARG A 93 7.05 17.58 5.35
N LYS A 94 8.07 16.79 5.70
CA LYS A 94 9.46 17.09 5.34
C LYS A 94 9.77 16.51 3.94
N PRO A 95 10.55 17.22 3.11
CA PRO A 95 11.04 16.63 1.86
C PRO A 95 11.86 15.39 2.19
N ALA A 96 11.65 14.30 1.44
CA ALA A 96 12.42 13.08 1.60
C ALA A 96 13.89 13.37 1.29
N GLN A 97 14.71 13.45 2.35
CA GLN A 97 16.16 13.47 2.23
C GLN A 97 16.60 12.03 2.06
N ASP A 98 16.64 11.53 0.83
CA ASP A 98 17.03 10.14 0.63
C ASP A 98 17.88 9.95 -0.61
N THR A 99 19.10 9.47 -0.38
CA THR A 99 19.91 8.83 -1.41
C THR A 99 19.25 7.51 -1.73
N VAL A 100 18.67 7.38 -2.93
CA VAL A 100 17.89 6.20 -3.36
C VAL A 100 18.66 4.91 -3.08
N THR A 101 18.29 4.21 -2.01
CA THR A 101 18.95 2.96 -1.58
C THR A 101 17.89 1.90 -1.38
N TYR A 102 17.79 0.99 -2.36
CA TYR A 102 16.91 -0.16 -2.30
C TYR A 102 17.43 -1.18 -1.28
N VAL A 103 16.53 -1.75 -0.49
CA VAL A 103 16.85 -2.71 0.56
C VAL A 103 16.29 -4.11 0.25
N PRO A 104 17.00 -5.19 0.60
CA PRO A 104 16.47 -6.54 0.53
C PRO A 104 15.42 -6.79 1.62
N CYS A 105 14.45 -7.66 1.33
CA CYS A 105 13.45 -8.10 2.28
C CYS A 105 14.09 -8.85 3.45
N ALA A 106 13.71 -8.49 4.68
CA ALA A 106 14.24 -9.11 5.90
C ALA A 106 13.91 -10.62 6.01
N ARG A 107 12.89 -11.10 5.28
CA ARG A 107 12.47 -12.51 5.26
C ARG A 107 13.03 -13.33 4.10
N CYS A 108 13.00 -12.79 2.87
CA CYS A 108 13.37 -13.56 1.67
C CYS A 108 14.55 -13.02 0.87
N GLY A 109 15.14 -11.90 1.29
CA GLY A 109 16.31 -11.29 0.64
C GLY A 109 16.04 -10.64 -0.72
N LYS A 110 14.86 -10.79 -1.32
CA LYS A 110 14.50 -10.12 -2.58
C LYS A 110 14.43 -8.60 -2.38
N ILE A 111 14.88 -7.83 -3.38
CA ILE A 111 14.79 -6.37 -3.36
C ILE A 111 13.33 -5.93 -3.19
N MET A 112 13.12 -4.97 -2.29
CA MET A 112 11.80 -4.42 -1.97
C MET A 112 11.42 -3.25 -2.86
N ASN A 113 10.12 -3.04 -3.01
CA ASN A 113 9.57 -1.93 -3.77
C ASN A 113 9.44 -0.70 -2.88
N ARG A 114 10.17 0.34 -3.23
CA ARG A 114 10.13 1.63 -2.56
C ARG A 114 8.88 2.41 -2.97
N LYS A 115 8.05 2.84 -2.01
CA LYS A 115 6.78 3.54 -2.24
C LYS A 115 6.60 4.69 -1.26
N ASN A 116 5.98 5.79 -1.72
CA ASN A 116 5.50 6.82 -0.81
C ASN A 116 4.18 6.36 -0.17
N PHE A 117 4.13 6.25 1.16
CA PHE A 117 2.92 5.85 1.87
C PHE A 117 1.75 6.78 1.51
N ALA A 118 0.62 6.19 1.18
CA ALA A 118 -0.57 6.91 0.71
C ALA A 118 -0.28 7.95 -0.42
N LYS A 119 0.78 7.75 -1.22
CA LYS A 119 1.22 8.58 -2.35
C LYS A 119 1.66 10.02 -2.02
N ILE A 120 1.11 10.65 -0.98
CA ILE A 120 1.33 12.07 -0.66
C ILE A 120 2.00 12.31 0.70
N SER A 121 2.08 11.29 1.57
CA SER A 121 2.59 11.46 2.95
C SER A 121 4.02 11.98 2.97
N GLY A 122 4.84 11.60 1.99
CA GLY A 122 6.27 11.88 1.98
C GLY A 122 7.10 10.90 2.80
N VAL A 123 6.46 9.91 3.43
CA VAL A 123 7.13 8.80 4.13
C VAL A 123 7.41 7.69 3.12
N ILE A 124 8.64 7.19 3.07
CA ILE A 124 9.05 6.25 2.04
C ILE A 124 9.22 4.86 2.64
N ILE A 125 8.31 3.96 2.29
CA ILE A 125 8.29 2.59 2.79
C ILE A 125 8.92 1.64 1.77
N ASP A 126 9.54 0.57 2.23
CA ASP A 126 10.06 -0.51 1.38
C ASP A 126 9.20 -1.78 1.55
N GLU A 127 8.43 -2.13 0.52
CA GLU A 127 7.46 -3.23 0.58
C GLU A 127 7.96 -4.48 -0.16
N CYS A 128 7.93 -5.62 0.51
CA CYS A 128 8.07 -6.93 -0.12
C CYS A 128 6.71 -7.42 -0.63
N GLY A 129 6.66 -7.89 -1.88
CA GLY A 129 5.43 -8.41 -2.50
C GLY A 129 4.76 -9.57 -1.74
N ASN A 130 5.49 -10.34 -0.94
CA ASN A 130 4.94 -11.52 -0.26
C ASN A 130 4.92 -11.43 1.27
N HIS A 131 5.84 -10.68 1.90
CA HIS A 131 6.09 -10.86 3.34
C HIS A 131 5.66 -9.68 4.21
N GLY A 132 6.09 -8.45 3.88
CA GLY A 132 5.94 -7.33 4.79
C GLY A 132 6.58 -6.05 4.31
N VAL A 133 6.71 -5.11 5.23
CA VAL A 133 7.18 -3.74 5.02
C VAL A 133 8.35 -3.47 5.95
N TRP A 134 9.37 -2.82 5.41
CA TRP A 134 10.44 -2.19 6.18
C TRP A 134 10.19 -0.70 6.28
N LEU A 135 10.39 -0.17 7.49
CA LEU A 135 10.31 1.25 7.83
C LEU A 135 11.64 1.66 8.48
N ASP A 136 12.21 2.78 8.05
CA ASP A 136 13.35 3.36 8.75
C ASP A 136 12.89 4.03 10.07
N ALA A 137 13.85 4.38 10.94
CA ALA A 137 13.53 4.88 12.27
C ALA A 137 12.61 6.12 12.23
N GLY A 138 11.55 6.08 13.05
CA GLY A 138 10.54 7.15 13.16
C GLY A 138 9.60 7.28 11.95
N GLU A 139 9.69 6.41 10.94
CA GLU A 139 8.75 6.44 9.81
C GLU A 139 7.35 5.97 10.19
N LEU A 140 7.23 5.00 11.11
CA LEU A 140 5.92 4.56 11.61
C LEU A 140 5.19 5.73 12.30
N ASP A 141 5.89 6.49 13.15
CA ASP A 141 5.31 7.65 13.84
C ASP A 141 4.83 8.69 12.83
N LYS A 142 5.65 8.99 11.81
CA LYS A 142 5.26 9.91 10.72
C LYS A 142 4.01 9.43 9.98
N ILE A 143 3.89 8.13 9.71
CA ILE A 143 2.69 7.55 9.09
C ILE A 143 1.47 7.76 9.99
N ARG A 144 1.60 7.49 11.30
CA ARG A 144 0.51 7.66 12.26
C ARG A 144 0.07 9.13 12.38
N HIS A 145 1.00 10.07 12.46
CA HIS A 145 0.68 11.51 12.45
C HIS A 145 0.02 11.94 11.14
N PHE A 146 0.53 11.47 9.98
CA PHE A 146 -0.10 11.76 8.70
C PHE A 146 -1.56 11.26 8.63
N ILE A 147 -1.84 10.09 9.20
CA ILE A 147 -3.20 9.56 9.28
C ILE A 147 -4.05 10.39 10.25
N ALA A 148 -3.54 10.67 11.46
CA ALA A 148 -4.24 11.46 12.48
C ALA A 148 -4.66 12.85 11.96
N ASP A 149 -3.83 13.48 11.14
CA ASP A 149 -4.08 14.77 10.51
C ASP A 149 -5.14 14.74 9.39
N GLY A 150 -5.76 13.58 9.11
CA GLY A 150 -6.70 13.40 8.02
C GLY A 150 -6.03 13.25 6.65
N GLY A 151 -4.80 12.70 6.62
CA GLY A 151 -4.02 12.55 5.41
C GLY A 151 -4.64 11.58 4.40
N LEU A 152 -5.33 10.54 4.87
CA LEU A 152 -5.95 9.52 4.02
C LEU A 152 -7.18 10.05 3.30
N GLU A 153 -7.97 10.89 3.96
CA GLU A 153 -9.11 11.60 3.41
C GLU A 153 -8.65 12.52 2.28
N ARG A 154 -7.56 13.28 2.48
CA ARG A 154 -6.96 14.11 1.42
C ARG A 154 -6.49 13.29 0.22
N VAL A 155 -6.01 12.06 0.45
CA VAL A 155 -5.63 11.14 -0.64
C VAL A 155 -6.86 10.69 -1.41
N GLN A 156 -7.92 10.31 -0.70
CA GLN A 156 -9.18 9.88 -1.29
C GLN A 156 -9.80 11.01 -2.13
N ASP A 157 -9.88 12.23 -1.61
CA ASP A 157 -10.40 13.40 -2.32
C ASP A 157 -9.62 13.66 -3.61
N ARG A 158 -8.30 13.56 -3.55
CA ARG A 158 -7.43 13.74 -4.73
C ARG A 158 -7.64 12.65 -5.78
N GLU A 159 -7.88 11.41 -5.35
CA GLU A 159 -8.19 10.30 -6.26
C GLU A 159 -9.57 10.46 -6.91
N ILE A 160 -10.58 10.87 -6.14
CA ILE A 160 -11.92 11.17 -6.65
C ILE A 160 -11.84 12.25 -7.73
N GLU A 161 -11.13 13.34 -7.44
CA GLU A 161 -10.97 14.45 -8.39
C GLU A 161 -10.24 14.00 -9.66
N LYS A 162 -9.15 13.25 -9.52
CA LYS A 162 -8.41 12.71 -10.66
C LYS A 162 -9.30 11.80 -11.52
N ASN A 163 -10.05 10.89 -10.89
CA ASN A 163 -10.94 9.98 -11.59
C ASN A 163 -12.06 10.74 -12.30
N ARG A 164 -12.61 11.79 -11.69
CA ARG A 164 -13.62 12.67 -12.31
C ARG A 164 -13.11 13.27 -13.61
N VAL A 165 -11.91 13.86 -13.59
CA VAL A 165 -11.28 14.46 -14.79
C VAL A 165 -10.98 13.41 -15.85
N GLU A 166 -10.51 12.22 -15.47
CA GLU A 166 -10.25 11.13 -16.42
C GLU A 166 -11.54 10.62 -17.08
N ILE A 167 -12.63 10.50 -16.32
CA ILE A 167 -13.96 10.11 -16.84
C ILE A 167 -14.46 11.15 -17.85
N GLU A 168 -14.38 12.43 -17.53
CA GLU A 168 -14.79 13.51 -18.46
C GLU A 168 -13.98 13.45 -19.77
N ARG A 169 -12.66 13.29 -19.66
CA ARG A 169 -11.78 13.16 -20.82
C ARG A 169 -12.10 11.92 -21.66
N LEU A 170 -12.44 10.81 -21.02
CA LEU A 170 -12.85 9.59 -21.70
C LEU A 170 -14.18 9.77 -22.43
N ALA A 171 -15.15 10.46 -21.81
CA ALA A 171 -16.44 10.75 -22.44
C ALA A 171 -16.27 11.55 -23.74
N ILE A 172 -15.40 12.57 -23.73
CA ILE A 172 -15.07 13.36 -24.94
C ILE A 172 -14.48 12.46 -26.03
N LYS A 173 -13.54 11.57 -25.69
CA LYS A 173 -12.93 10.66 -26.66
C LYS A 173 -13.95 9.68 -27.25
N VAL A 174 -14.87 9.17 -26.43
CA VAL A 174 -15.93 8.24 -26.88
C VAL A 174 -16.89 8.92 -27.84
N ASP A 175 -17.27 10.18 -27.58
CA ASP A 175 -18.13 10.94 -28.50
C ASP A 175 -17.43 11.20 -29.85
N GLN A 176 -16.16 11.59 -29.81
CA GLN A 176 -15.35 11.80 -31.01
C GLN A 176 -15.20 10.52 -31.84
N THR A 177 -14.91 9.37 -31.21
CA THR A 177 -14.80 8.10 -31.93
C THR A 177 -16.14 7.66 -32.51
N ALA A 178 -17.24 7.83 -31.77
CA ALA A 178 -18.58 7.55 -32.27
C ALA A 178 -18.94 8.44 -33.47
N PHE A 179 -18.58 9.73 -33.44
CA PHE A 179 -18.77 10.64 -34.56
C PHE A 179 -17.97 10.22 -35.80
N ILE A 180 -16.68 9.92 -35.64
CA ILE A 180 -15.82 9.45 -36.73
C ILE A 180 -16.36 8.14 -37.32
N GLN A 181 -16.80 7.20 -36.48
CA GLN A 181 -17.37 5.93 -36.94
C GLN A 181 -18.66 6.15 -37.75
N ARG A 182 -19.54 7.07 -37.32
CA ARG A 182 -20.73 7.45 -38.09
C ARG A 182 -20.35 8.05 -39.46
N LEU A 183 -19.35 8.93 -39.49
CA LEU A 183 -18.85 9.49 -40.75
C LEU A 183 -18.31 8.39 -41.68
N LEU A 184 -17.39 7.54 -41.22
CA LEU A 184 -16.82 6.46 -42.03
C LEU A 184 -17.92 5.56 -42.60
N ASN A 185 -18.91 5.19 -41.79
CA ASN A 185 -20.05 4.38 -42.24
C ASN A 185 -20.93 5.11 -43.25
N PHE A 186 -21.18 6.41 -43.07
CA PHE A 186 -21.93 7.23 -44.02
C PHE A 186 -21.22 7.33 -45.39
N TRP A 187 -19.90 7.53 -45.40
CA TRP A 187 -19.11 7.59 -46.62
C TRP A 187 -19.01 6.22 -47.32
N ASN A 188 -18.92 5.12 -46.56
CA ASN A 188 -19.02 3.77 -47.11
C ASN A 188 -20.37 3.55 -47.82
N PHE A 189 -21.47 3.99 -47.22
CA PHE A 189 -22.82 3.89 -47.81
C PHE A 189 -22.96 4.72 -49.08
N LYS A 190 -22.49 5.97 -49.08
CA LYS A 190 -22.49 6.82 -50.29
C LYS A 190 -21.61 6.25 -51.40
N ARG A 191 -20.44 5.70 -51.07
CA ARG A 191 -19.55 5.07 -52.05
C ARG A 191 -20.19 3.83 -52.68
N TRP A 192 -20.99 3.08 -51.92
CA TRP A 192 -21.77 1.95 -52.45
C TRP A 192 -22.94 2.40 -53.35
N LEU A 193 -23.62 3.51 -53.02
CA LEU A 193 -24.76 4.02 -53.80
C LEU A 193 -24.38 4.78 -55.08
N PHE A 194 -23.24 5.46 -55.09
CA PHE A 194 -22.86 6.39 -56.17
C PHE A 194 -21.49 6.09 -56.81
N GLY A 195 -20.79 5.04 -56.36
CA GLY A 195 -19.51 4.59 -56.92
C GLY A 195 -19.70 3.35 -57.78
N GLY A 196 -20.34 3.53 -58.94
CA GLY A 196 -20.35 2.61 -60.08
C GLY A 196 -19.82 3.32 -61.31
#